data_AF-A0A183E6I5-F1
#
_entry.id   AF-A0A183E6I5-F1
#
_cell.length_a   1.000
_cell.length_b   1.000
_cell.length_c   1.000
_cell.angle_alpha   90.00
_cell.angle_beta   90.00
_cell.angle_gamma   90.00
#
_symmetry.space_group_name_H-M   'P 1'
#
loop_
_entity.id
_entity.type
_entity.pdbx_description
1 polymer ?
#
loop_
_entity_poly.entity_id
_entity_poly.type
_entity_poly.pdbx_seq_one_letter_code
_entity_poly.pdbx_strand_id
1 'polypeptide(L)'
;MDDMEQNLSKLLRAVESLSSFRRELISGTDSFSKALSMLASCEENTSLARTLSHLTETYENIGQLHAEQAEKDCALLAEEVSEQLQVIGTLKELFFERVKVWQNWQSAQQNLTRKREAKARYELSGRTDKASQILEELNNAEKAVDEAEKEFSEVSKVIRGEYETALVERRKDLDMMLSQYLRGLLETQKQLLKHWETFAPETQSIEIS
;
A
#
# COMPACT_ATOMS: atom_id res chain seq x y z
N MET A 1 -2.78 10.20 9.61
CA MET A 1 -2.68 9.66 8.23
C MET A 1 -1.23 9.65 7.78
N ASP A 2 -0.47 10.71 8.09
CA ASP A 2 0.97 10.79 7.81
C ASP A 2 1.78 9.66 8.48
N ASP A 3 1.54 9.36 9.76
CA ASP A 3 2.22 8.24 10.44
C ASP A 3 1.98 6.91 9.72
N MET A 4 0.77 6.72 9.21
CA MET A 4 0.39 5.50 8.51
C MET A 4 1.06 5.40 7.15
N GLU A 5 1.05 6.48 6.37
CA GLU A 5 1.78 6.58 5.12
C GLU A 5 3.28 6.33 5.31
N GLN A 6 3.86 6.91 6.36
CA GLN A 6 5.27 6.70 6.70
C GLN A 6 5.54 5.23 7.02
N ASN A 7 4.68 4.58 7.80
CA ASN A 7 4.83 3.17 8.14
C ASN A 7 4.64 2.24 6.94
N LEU A 8 3.65 2.50 6.09
CA LEU A 8 3.44 1.75 4.84
C LEU A 8 4.60 1.96 3.85
N SER A 9 5.15 3.17 3.76
CA SER A 9 6.33 3.44 2.94
C SER A 9 7.56 2.67 3.44
N LYS A 10 7.75 2.57 4.76
CA LYS A 10 8.81 1.73 5.35
C LYS A 10 8.58 0.25 5.06
N LEU A 11 7.33 -0.21 5.15
CA LEU A 11 6.94 -1.58 4.83
C LEU A 11 7.22 -1.90 3.36
N LEU A 12 6.86 -1.01 2.43
CA LEU A 12 7.12 -1.18 1.00
C LEU A 12 8.62 -1.38 0.72
N ARG A 13 9.48 -0.53 1.31
CA ARG A 13 10.94 -0.67 1.17
C ARG A 13 11.46 -2.00 1.75
N ALA A 14 10.87 -2.47 2.84
CA ALA A 14 11.23 -3.75 3.42
C ALA A 14 10.84 -4.92 2.49
N VAL A 15 9.67 -4.84 1.85
CA VAL A 15 9.20 -5.81 0.85
C VAL A 15 10.09 -5.81 -0.40
N GLU A 16 10.47 -4.63 -0.90
CA GLU A 16 11.40 -4.50 -2.03
C GLU A 16 12.77 -5.13 -1.70
N SER A 17 13.27 -4.87 -0.48
CA SER A 17 14.53 -5.46 0.00
C SER A 17 14.44 -6.98 0.09
N LEU A 18 13.30 -7.52 0.59
CA LEU A 18 13.05 -8.96 0.66
C LEU A 18 13.11 -9.62 -0.72
N SER A 19 12.50 -9.00 -1.72
CA SER A 19 12.58 -9.48 -3.10
C SER A 19 14.01 -9.43 -3.65
N SER A 20 14.75 -8.36 -3.37
CA SER A 20 16.18 -8.24 -3.75
C SER A 20 17.02 -9.36 -3.15
N PHE A 21 16.91 -9.58 -1.83
CA PHE A 21 17.68 -10.62 -1.14
C PHE A 21 17.38 -12.02 -1.67
N ARG A 22 16.15 -12.29 -2.10
CA ARG A 22 15.83 -13.58 -2.73
C ARG A 22 16.44 -13.73 -4.10
N ARG A 23 16.47 -12.67 -4.92
CA ARG A 23 17.17 -12.72 -6.22
C ARG A 23 18.66 -12.98 -6.05
N GLU A 24 19.28 -12.35 -5.05
CA GLU A 24 20.68 -12.63 -4.68
C GLU A 24 20.87 -14.09 -4.24
N LEU A 25 19.97 -14.61 -3.40
CA LEU A 25 20.01 -16.00 -2.96
C LEU A 25 19.86 -17.00 -4.13
N ILE A 26 18.97 -16.72 -5.09
CA ILE A 26 18.82 -17.53 -6.31
C ILE A 26 20.10 -17.51 -7.12
N SER A 27 20.71 -16.34 -7.34
CA SER A 27 21.96 -16.22 -8.09
C SER A 27 23.12 -16.97 -7.42
N GLY A 28 23.22 -16.90 -6.09
CA GLY A 28 24.19 -17.67 -5.32
C GLY A 28 23.95 -19.18 -5.42
N THR A 29 22.68 -19.60 -5.36
CA THR A 29 22.27 -21.00 -5.48
C THR A 29 22.59 -21.56 -6.86
N ASP A 30 22.28 -20.83 -7.94
CA ASP A 30 22.60 -21.21 -9.31
C ASP A 30 24.11 -21.36 -9.54
N SER A 31 24.90 -20.41 -9.01
CA SER A 31 26.37 -20.49 -9.06
C SER A 31 26.90 -21.71 -8.30
N PHE A 32 26.30 -22.04 -7.16
CA PHE A 32 26.67 -23.19 -6.36
C PHE A 32 26.30 -24.51 -7.05
N SER A 33 25.09 -24.62 -7.62
CA SER A 33 24.67 -25.79 -8.41
C SER A 33 25.63 -26.05 -9.57
N LYS A 34 26.03 -25.00 -10.31
CA LYS A 34 27.01 -25.13 -11.40
C LYS A 34 28.35 -25.66 -10.92
N ALA A 35 28.85 -25.16 -9.78
CA ALA A 35 30.09 -25.64 -9.19
C ALA A 35 29.99 -27.11 -8.74
N LEU A 36 28.87 -27.51 -8.12
CA LEU A 36 28.60 -28.90 -7.76
C LEU A 36 28.56 -29.82 -8.97
N SER A 37 27.90 -29.39 -10.05
CA SER A 37 27.84 -30.15 -11.31
C SER A 37 29.24 -30.37 -11.90
N MET A 38 30.09 -29.34 -11.87
CA MET A 38 31.48 -29.46 -12.31
C MET A 38 32.26 -30.45 -11.44
N LEU A 39 32.16 -30.33 -10.11
CA LEU A 39 32.81 -31.27 -9.18
C LEU A 39 32.35 -32.72 -9.43
N ALA A 40 31.04 -32.93 -9.59
CA ALA A 40 30.48 -34.25 -9.88
C ALA A 40 31.07 -34.87 -11.16
N SER A 41 31.32 -34.06 -12.20
CA SER A 41 31.90 -34.52 -13.46
C SER A 41 33.41 -34.81 -13.41
N CYS A 42 34.12 -34.25 -12.43
CA CYS A 42 35.54 -34.50 -12.21
C CYS A 42 35.81 -35.56 -11.14
N GLU A 43 34.78 -36.05 -10.44
CA GLU A 43 34.91 -36.99 -9.35
C GLU A 43 35.04 -38.43 -9.87
N GLU A 44 36.10 -39.13 -9.42
CA GLU A 44 36.38 -40.51 -9.83
C GLU A 44 35.57 -41.52 -9.02
N ASN A 45 35.27 -41.22 -7.75
CA ASN A 45 34.42 -42.07 -6.93
C ASN A 45 32.98 -41.97 -7.43
N THR A 46 32.50 -43.05 -8.06
CA THR A 46 31.16 -43.10 -8.66
C THR A 46 30.03 -42.83 -7.67
N SER A 47 30.17 -43.28 -6.41
CA SER A 47 29.16 -43.02 -5.38
C SER A 47 29.11 -41.54 -5.01
N LEU A 48 30.26 -40.91 -4.83
CA LEU A 48 30.37 -39.48 -4.52
C LEU A 48 29.91 -38.60 -5.70
N ALA A 49 30.30 -38.95 -6.93
CA ALA A 49 29.87 -38.25 -8.14
C ALA A 49 28.34 -38.26 -8.30
N ARG A 50 27.69 -39.40 -8.01
CA ARG A 50 26.22 -39.51 -7.98
C ARG A 50 25.62 -38.62 -6.90
N THR A 51 26.12 -38.67 -5.66
CA THR A 51 25.59 -37.82 -4.57
C THR A 51 25.73 -36.34 -4.90
N LEU A 52 26.86 -35.90 -5.48
CA LEU A 52 27.05 -34.51 -5.93
C LEU A 52 26.07 -34.11 -7.04
N SER A 53 25.76 -35.04 -7.96
CA SER A 53 24.76 -34.81 -9.02
C SER A 53 23.35 -34.64 -8.43
N HIS A 54 22.95 -35.49 -7.49
CA HIS A 54 21.65 -35.38 -6.82
C HIS A 54 21.56 -34.11 -5.95
N LEU A 55 22.68 -33.70 -5.33
CA LEU A 55 22.76 -32.43 -4.61
C LEU A 55 22.60 -31.24 -5.56
N THR A 56 23.20 -31.31 -6.74
CA THR A 56 23.03 -30.30 -7.79
C THR A 56 21.55 -30.13 -8.17
N GLU A 57 20.87 -31.24 -8.50
CA GLU A 57 19.43 -31.23 -8.83
C GLU A 57 18.58 -30.69 -7.67
N THR A 58 18.95 -31.02 -6.42
CA THR A 58 18.27 -30.50 -5.23
C THR A 58 18.37 -28.98 -5.14
N TYR A 59 19.56 -28.40 -5.35
CA TYR A 59 19.74 -26.95 -5.35
C TYR A 59 19.10 -26.25 -6.55
N GLU A 60 19.08 -26.87 -7.73
CA GLU A 60 18.36 -26.33 -8.91
C GLU A 60 16.85 -26.22 -8.62
N ASN A 61 16.25 -27.27 -8.08
CA ASN A 61 14.84 -27.27 -7.69
C ASN A 61 14.55 -26.23 -6.58
N ILE A 62 15.40 -26.14 -5.55
CA ILE A 62 15.27 -25.12 -4.50
C ILE A 62 15.39 -23.71 -5.11
N GLY A 63 16.29 -23.51 -6.07
CA GLY A 63 16.44 -22.24 -6.80
C GLY A 63 15.15 -21.83 -7.52
N GLN A 64 14.48 -22.77 -8.19
CA GLN A 64 13.17 -22.52 -8.83
C GLN A 64 12.10 -22.13 -7.81
N LEU A 65 12.01 -22.85 -6.69
CA LEU A 65 11.06 -22.52 -5.61
C LEU A 65 11.30 -21.11 -5.04
N HIS A 66 12.56 -20.71 -4.87
CA HIS A 66 12.91 -19.38 -4.41
C HIS A 66 12.54 -18.30 -5.43
N ALA A 67 12.66 -18.60 -6.73
CA ALA A 67 12.24 -17.70 -7.81
C ALA A 67 10.72 -17.47 -7.81
N GLU A 68 9.93 -18.54 -7.74
CA GLU A 68 8.47 -18.44 -7.62
C GLU A 68 8.05 -17.65 -6.37
N GLN A 69 8.71 -17.89 -5.24
CA GLN A 69 8.39 -17.19 -4.00
C GLN A 69 8.76 -15.71 -4.11
N ALA A 70 9.90 -15.35 -4.74
CA ALA A 70 10.28 -13.96 -4.97
C ALA A 70 9.27 -13.22 -5.86
N GLU A 71 8.71 -13.87 -6.86
CA GLU A 71 7.63 -13.32 -7.69
C GLU A 71 6.36 -13.06 -6.87
N LYS A 72 5.94 -14.04 -6.06
CA LYS A 72 4.78 -13.90 -5.15
C LYS A 72 4.96 -12.76 -4.15
N ASP A 73 6.16 -12.56 -3.62
CA ASP A 73 6.44 -11.45 -2.69
C ASP A 73 6.28 -10.09 -3.35
N CYS A 74 6.78 -9.93 -4.58
CA CYS A 74 6.59 -8.71 -5.35
C CYS A 74 5.11 -8.50 -5.69
N ALA A 75 4.46 -9.50 -6.26
CA ALA A 75 3.10 -9.37 -6.76
C ALA A 75 2.08 -9.18 -5.64
N LEU A 76 2.23 -9.86 -4.49
CA LEU A 76 1.22 -9.80 -3.43
C LEU A 76 1.49 -8.70 -2.41
N LEU A 77 2.72 -8.60 -1.89
CA LEU A 77 3.01 -7.65 -0.82
C LEU A 77 3.25 -6.24 -1.36
N ALA A 78 4.05 -6.10 -2.42
CA ALA A 78 4.45 -4.77 -2.88
C ALA A 78 3.29 -4.05 -3.57
N GLU A 79 2.50 -4.78 -4.37
CA GLU A 79 1.31 -4.25 -5.05
C GLU A 79 0.28 -3.74 -4.03
N GLU A 80 -0.13 -4.59 -3.08
CA GLU A 80 -1.11 -4.22 -2.04
C GLU A 80 -0.65 -3.01 -1.21
N VAL A 81 0.60 -3.01 -0.73
CA VAL A 81 1.11 -1.88 0.08
C VAL A 81 1.15 -0.59 -0.75
N SER A 82 1.44 -0.68 -2.05
CA SER A 82 1.43 0.47 -2.96
C SER A 82 0.01 0.99 -3.21
N GLU A 83 -0.96 0.10 -3.40
CA GLU A 83 -2.37 0.47 -3.55
C GLU A 83 -2.89 1.17 -2.28
N GLN A 84 -2.54 0.66 -1.09
CA GLN A 84 -2.92 1.30 0.17
C GLN A 84 -2.30 2.70 0.34
N LEU A 85 -1.07 2.92 -0.15
CA LEU A 85 -0.46 4.25 -0.20
C LEU A 85 -1.22 5.19 -1.15
N GLN A 86 -1.66 4.68 -2.31
CA GLN A 86 -2.47 5.45 -3.25
C GLN A 86 -3.82 5.85 -2.66
N VAL A 87 -4.52 4.94 -1.97
CA VAL A 87 -5.77 5.23 -1.25
C VAL A 87 -5.57 6.34 -0.21
N ILE A 88 -4.45 6.30 0.54
CA ILE A 88 -4.10 7.38 1.47
C ILE A 88 -3.93 8.71 0.73
N GLY A 89 -3.23 8.72 -0.42
CA GLY A 89 -3.08 9.89 -1.26
C GLY A 89 -4.43 10.49 -1.66
N THR A 90 -5.34 9.66 -2.20
CA THR A 90 -6.69 10.07 -2.60
C THR A 90 -7.48 10.63 -1.42
N LEU A 91 -7.42 10.02 -0.23
CA LEU A 91 -8.12 10.52 0.95
C LEU A 91 -7.59 11.90 1.40
N LYS A 92 -6.28 12.14 1.28
CA LYS A 92 -5.69 13.46 1.55
C LYS A 92 -6.22 14.52 0.59
N GLU A 93 -6.32 14.21 -0.69
CA GLU A 93 -6.90 15.09 -1.69
C GLU A 93 -8.37 15.41 -1.38
N LEU A 94 -9.17 14.41 -1.02
CA LEU A 94 -10.55 14.61 -0.58
C LEU A 94 -10.66 15.53 0.65
N PHE A 95 -9.79 15.37 1.65
CA PHE A 95 -9.76 16.27 2.80
C PHE A 95 -9.35 17.69 2.41
N PHE A 96 -8.46 17.86 1.43
CA PHE A 96 -8.11 19.16 0.92
C PHE A 96 -9.28 19.85 0.21
N GLU A 97 -10.03 19.10 -0.61
CA GLU A 97 -11.27 19.62 -1.23
C GLU A 97 -12.30 20.02 -0.16
N ARG A 98 -12.47 19.23 0.90
CA ARG A 98 -13.34 19.60 2.03
C ARG A 98 -12.95 20.94 2.65
N VAL A 99 -11.65 21.21 2.80
CA VAL A 99 -11.15 22.48 3.33
C VAL A 99 -11.48 23.63 2.39
N LYS A 100 -11.39 23.44 1.06
CA LYS A 100 -11.77 24.48 0.09
C LYS A 100 -13.26 24.82 0.17
N VAL A 101 -14.12 23.81 0.22
CA VAL A 101 -15.58 24.02 0.33
C VAL A 101 -15.92 24.72 1.65
N TRP A 102 -15.25 24.34 2.75
CA TRP A 102 -15.38 25.05 4.03
C TRP A 102 -14.93 26.51 3.93
N GLN A 103 -13.79 26.80 3.28
CA GLN A 103 -13.31 28.16 3.09
C GLN A 103 -14.29 29.00 2.26
N ASN A 104 -14.93 28.41 1.24
CA ASN A 104 -15.97 29.08 0.47
C ASN A 104 -17.15 29.50 1.36
N TRP A 105 -17.64 28.57 2.18
CA TRP A 105 -18.70 28.86 3.16
C TRP A 105 -18.29 29.97 4.15
N GLN A 106 -17.07 29.93 4.70
CA GLN A 106 -16.58 30.98 5.59
C GLN A 106 -16.47 32.35 4.89
N SER A 107 -16.06 32.37 3.62
CA SER A 107 -16.01 33.60 2.81
C SER A 107 -17.41 34.20 2.61
N ALA A 108 -18.40 33.36 2.29
CA ALA A 108 -19.80 33.79 2.19
C ALA A 108 -20.30 34.36 3.52
N GLN A 109 -19.99 33.71 4.64
CA GLN A 109 -20.37 34.17 5.99
C GLN A 109 -19.77 35.54 6.34
N GLN A 110 -18.49 35.75 6.01
CA GLN A 110 -17.83 37.04 6.21
C GLN A 110 -18.45 38.13 5.33
N ASN A 111 -18.79 37.83 4.08
CA ASN A 111 -19.47 38.77 3.19
C ASN A 111 -20.84 39.19 3.76
N LEU A 112 -21.66 38.23 4.20
CA LEU A 112 -22.94 38.49 4.84
C LEU A 112 -22.78 39.39 6.08
N THR A 113 -21.77 39.10 6.91
CA THR A 113 -21.47 39.89 8.12
C THR A 113 -21.15 41.35 7.75
N ARG A 114 -20.29 41.58 6.76
CA ARG A 114 -19.95 42.93 6.27
C ARG A 114 -21.19 43.68 5.73
N LYS A 115 -22.09 42.98 5.04
CA LYS A 115 -23.34 43.58 4.52
C LYS A 115 -24.30 43.96 5.64
N ARG A 116 -24.42 43.13 6.68
CA ARG A 116 -25.21 43.43 7.90
C ARG A 116 -24.66 44.64 8.64
N GLU A 117 -23.34 44.73 8.82
CA GLU A 117 -22.68 45.89 9.43
C GLU A 117 -22.89 47.17 8.61
N ALA A 118 -22.78 47.09 7.28
CA ALA A 118 -23.03 48.22 6.39
C ALA A 118 -24.48 48.72 6.49
N LYS A 119 -25.46 47.81 6.53
CA LYS A 119 -26.87 48.15 6.74
C LYS A 119 -27.08 48.89 8.07
N ALA A 120 -26.59 48.32 9.18
CA ALA A 120 -26.70 48.94 10.50
C ALA A 120 -26.07 50.35 10.53
N ARG A 121 -24.93 50.53 9.86
CA ARG A 121 -24.28 51.84 9.73
C ARG A 121 -25.14 52.85 8.95
N TYR A 122 -25.80 52.43 7.86
CA TYR A 122 -26.69 53.32 7.10
C TYR A 122 -27.90 53.75 7.94
N GLU A 123 -28.52 52.82 8.65
CA GLU A 123 -29.65 53.09 9.56
C GLU A 123 -29.26 54.08 10.66
N LEU A 124 -28.13 53.87 11.35
CA LEU A 124 -27.63 54.77 12.38
C LEU A 124 -27.30 56.18 11.84
N SER A 125 -26.91 56.29 10.57
CA SER A 125 -26.61 57.55 9.90
C SER A 125 -27.83 58.27 9.30
N GLY A 126 -29.03 57.72 9.46
CA GLY A 126 -30.27 58.28 8.90
C GLY A 126 -30.42 58.16 7.38
N ARG A 127 -29.58 57.33 6.72
CA ARG A 127 -29.58 57.11 5.26
C ARG A 127 -30.50 55.94 4.89
N THR A 128 -31.80 56.13 5.11
CA THR A 128 -32.84 55.11 4.94
C THR A 128 -33.00 54.63 3.49
N ASP A 129 -32.70 55.49 2.52
CA ASP A 129 -32.62 55.18 1.09
C ASP A 129 -31.54 54.12 0.80
N LYS A 130 -30.32 54.32 1.32
CA LYS A 130 -29.20 53.39 1.15
C LYS A 130 -29.40 52.09 1.94
N ALA A 131 -30.00 52.20 3.13
CA ALA A 131 -30.39 51.02 3.92
C ALA A 131 -31.42 50.15 3.19
N SER A 132 -32.33 50.76 2.42
CA SER A 132 -33.32 50.04 1.62
C SER A 132 -32.68 49.37 0.38
N GLN A 133 -31.73 50.05 -0.27
CA GLN A 133 -31.01 49.50 -1.43
C GLN A 133 -30.17 48.25 -1.09
N ILE A 134 -29.59 48.17 0.10
CA ILE A 134 -28.73 47.03 0.48
C ILE A 134 -29.53 45.78 0.91
N LEU A 135 -30.85 45.88 1.10
CA LEU A 135 -31.69 44.74 1.52
C LEU A 135 -31.66 43.58 0.52
N GLU A 136 -31.69 43.89 -0.77
CA GLU A 136 -31.62 42.87 -1.82
C GLU A 136 -30.26 42.15 -1.81
N GLU A 137 -29.16 42.91 -1.69
CA GLU A 137 -27.81 42.35 -1.56
C GLU A 137 -27.66 41.48 -0.30
N LEU A 138 -28.31 41.88 0.80
CA LEU A 138 -28.30 41.13 2.06
C LEU A 138 -29.03 39.80 1.89
N ASN A 139 -30.24 39.81 1.29
CA ASN A 139 -30.99 38.59 0.99
C ASN A 139 -30.22 37.64 0.06
N ASN A 140 -29.52 38.18 -0.95
CA ASN A 140 -28.67 37.37 -1.83
C ASN A 140 -27.46 36.78 -1.07
N ALA A 141 -26.85 37.55 -0.16
CA ALA A 141 -25.75 37.07 0.67
C ALA A 141 -26.21 36.00 1.68
N GLU A 142 -27.42 36.09 2.22
CA GLU A 142 -28.01 35.05 3.09
C GLU A 142 -28.21 33.75 2.32
N LYS A 143 -28.82 33.81 1.12
CA LYS A 143 -28.96 32.64 0.25
C LYS A 143 -27.61 31.99 -0.10
N ALA A 144 -26.61 32.81 -0.42
CA ALA A 144 -25.27 32.30 -0.75
C ALA A 144 -24.61 31.59 0.45
N VAL A 145 -24.85 32.06 1.68
CA VAL A 145 -24.40 31.38 2.90
C VAL A 145 -25.12 30.04 3.06
N ASP A 146 -26.45 30.03 2.93
CA ASP A 146 -27.27 28.81 3.07
C ASP A 146 -26.86 27.73 2.03
N GLU A 147 -26.62 28.15 0.79
CA GLU A 147 -26.16 27.27 -0.29
C GLU A 147 -24.77 26.69 0.00
N ALA A 148 -23.81 27.53 0.40
CA ALA A 148 -22.45 27.09 0.72
C ALA A 148 -22.39 26.21 1.98
N GLU A 149 -23.23 26.48 2.99
CA GLU A 149 -23.36 25.64 4.18
C GLU A 149 -23.90 24.25 3.82
N LYS A 150 -24.93 24.21 2.98
CA LYS A 150 -25.52 22.97 2.49
C LYS A 150 -24.48 22.15 1.72
N GLU A 151 -23.76 22.78 0.79
CA GLU A 151 -22.69 22.12 0.01
C GLU A 151 -21.62 21.55 0.95
N PHE A 152 -21.15 22.34 1.92
CA PHE A 152 -20.15 21.88 2.89
C PHE A 152 -20.64 20.68 3.72
N SER A 153 -21.91 20.70 4.13
CA SER A 153 -22.53 19.61 4.89
C SER A 153 -22.63 18.33 4.07
N GLU A 154 -23.09 18.43 2.81
CA GLU A 154 -23.22 17.31 1.89
C GLU A 154 -21.86 16.69 1.56
N VAL A 155 -20.87 17.51 1.18
CA VAL A 155 -19.49 17.06 0.91
C VAL A 155 -18.87 16.43 2.14
N SER A 156 -19.03 17.03 3.33
CA SER A 156 -18.51 16.47 4.58
C SER A 156 -19.13 15.12 4.93
N LYS A 157 -20.43 14.93 4.63
CA LYS A 157 -21.12 13.66 4.86
C LYS A 157 -20.59 12.57 3.93
N VAL A 158 -20.42 12.88 2.64
CA VAL A 158 -19.87 11.93 1.66
C VAL A 158 -18.45 11.53 2.04
N ILE A 159 -17.57 12.50 2.30
CA ILE A 159 -16.16 12.23 2.67
C ILE A 159 -16.06 11.39 3.94
N ARG A 160 -16.94 11.59 4.92
CA ARG A 160 -16.98 10.74 6.12
C ARG A 160 -17.32 9.29 5.77
N GLY A 161 -18.33 9.08 4.91
CA GLY A 161 -18.71 7.75 4.44
C GLY A 161 -17.56 7.07 3.69
N GLU A 162 -16.94 7.75 2.74
CA GLU A 162 -15.78 7.22 1.98
C GLU A 162 -14.61 6.87 2.91
N TYR A 163 -14.33 7.71 3.90
CA TYR A 163 -13.28 7.45 4.88
C TYR A 163 -13.57 6.19 5.72
N GLU A 164 -14.82 6.03 6.19
CA GLU A 164 -15.24 4.87 6.97
C GLU A 164 -15.17 3.58 6.12
N THR A 165 -15.61 3.63 4.86
CA THR A 165 -15.49 2.52 3.90
C THR A 165 -14.03 2.14 3.68
N ALA A 166 -13.17 3.10 3.39
CA ALA A 166 -11.74 2.87 3.16
C ALA A 166 -11.03 2.23 4.38
N LEU A 167 -11.47 2.54 5.61
CA LEU A 167 -10.92 1.89 6.81
C LEU A 167 -11.31 0.42 6.92
N VAL A 168 -12.51 0.06 6.51
CA VAL A 168 -13.02 -1.32 6.52
C VAL A 168 -12.37 -2.14 5.42
N GLU A 169 -12.33 -1.61 4.20
CA GLU A 169 -11.72 -2.26 3.04
C GLU A 169 -10.24 -2.54 3.29
N ARG A 170 -9.47 -1.52 3.69
CA ARG A 170 -8.06 -1.69 4.02
C ARG A 170 -7.78 -2.82 5.03
N ARG A 171 -8.61 -2.95 6.08
CA ARG A 171 -8.42 -4.04 7.04
C ARG A 171 -8.57 -5.40 6.36
N LYS A 172 -9.60 -5.54 5.54
CA LYS A 172 -9.90 -6.76 4.81
C LYS A 172 -8.82 -7.08 3.78
N ASP A 173 -8.35 -6.08 3.04
CA ASP A 173 -7.38 -6.27 1.97
C ASP A 173 -6.01 -6.64 2.55
N LEU A 174 -5.57 -5.96 3.61
CA LEU A 174 -4.34 -6.33 4.33
C LEU A 174 -4.42 -7.74 4.95
N ASP A 175 -5.54 -8.12 5.55
CA ASP A 175 -5.73 -9.46 6.12
C ASP A 175 -5.71 -10.55 5.04
N MET A 176 -6.36 -10.28 3.92
CA MET A 176 -6.40 -11.17 2.75
C MET A 176 -5.01 -11.32 2.14
N MET A 177 -4.30 -10.22 1.90
CA MET A 177 -2.93 -10.22 1.39
C MET A 177 -1.99 -11.00 2.30
N LEU A 178 -2.00 -10.74 3.62
CA LEU A 178 -1.14 -11.45 4.57
C LEU A 178 -1.47 -12.94 4.62
N SER A 179 -2.76 -13.29 4.57
CA SER A 179 -3.20 -14.68 4.54
C SER A 179 -2.74 -15.41 3.27
N GLN A 180 -2.86 -14.79 2.11
CA GLN A 180 -2.40 -15.36 0.84
C GLN A 180 -0.88 -15.52 0.83
N TYR A 181 -0.16 -14.48 1.28
CA TYR A 181 1.29 -14.49 1.41
C TYR A 181 1.79 -15.63 2.29
N LEU A 182 1.27 -15.74 3.52
CA LEU A 182 1.72 -16.74 4.49
C LEU A 182 1.40 -18.16 4.01
N ARG A 183 0.28 -18.37 3.31
CA ARG A 183 -0.04 -19.66 2.68
C ARG A 183 0.94 -20.00 1.57
N GLY A 184 1.26 -19.04 0.70
CA GLY A 184 2.25 -19.21 -0.36
C GLY A 184 3.63 -19.55 0.20
N LEU A 185 4.07 -18.78 1.20
CA LEU A 185 5.34 -19.01 1.88
C LEU A 185 5.41 -20.40 2.53
N LEU A 186 4.36 -20.79 3.26
CA LEU A 186 4.28 -22.11 3.88
C LEU A 186 4.38 -23.24 2.85
N GLU A 187 3.71 -23.09 1.71
CA GLU A 187 3.75 -24.09 0.65
C GLU A 187 5.14 -24.22 0.05
N THR A 188 5.81 -23.10 -0.25
CA THR A 188 7.21 -23.12 -0.69
C THR A 188 8.13 -23.78 0.33
N GLN A 189 7.97 -23.49 1.63
CA GLN A 189 8.78 -24.12 2.68
C GLN A 189 8.55 -25.63 2.79
N LYS A 190 7.31 -26.10 2.61
CA LYS A 190 6.99 -27.54 2.56
C LYS A 190 7.65 -28.24 1.37
N GLN A 191 7.63 -27.61 0.20
CA GLN A 191 8.25 -28.17 -0.99
C GLN A 191 9.78 -28.20 -0.85
N LEU A 192 10.37 -27.14 -0.30
CA LEU A 192 11.80 -27.09 0.02
C LEU A 192 12.20 -28.23 0.97
N LEU A 193 11.42 -28.47 2.03
CA LEU A 193 11.65 -29.58 2.95
C LEU A 193 11.61 -30.92 2.22
N LYS A 194 10.63 -31.13 1.34
CA LYS A 194 10.50 -32.36 0.55
C LYS A 194 11.72 -32.62 -0.34
N HIS A 195 12.29 -31.58 -0.96
CA HIS A 195 13.52 -31.73 -1.75
C HIS A 195 14.70 -32.17 -0.86
N TRP A 196 14.85 -31.60 0.33
CA TRP A 196 15.89 -32.02 1.28
C TRP A 196 15.67 -33.44 1.81
N GLU A 197 14.43 -33.82 2.14
CA GLU A 197 14.09 -35.17 2.57
C GLU A 197 14.35 -36.21 1.47
N THR A 198 14.17 -35.84 0.21
CA THR A 198 14.49 -36.68 -0.95
C THR A 198 16.00 -36.85 -1.11
N PHE A 199 16.78 -35.79 -0.89
CA PHE A 199 18.23 -35.84 -0.98
C PHE A 199 18.91 -36.56 0.21
N ALA A 200 18.38 -36.43 1.43
CA ALA A 200 19.05 -36.88 2.65
C ALA A 200 19.57 -38.34 2.60
N PRO A 201 18.82 -39.34 2.06
CA PRO A 201 19.32 -40.72 1.94
C PRO A 201 20.55 -40.87 1.03
N GLU A 202 20.73 -39.99 0.04
CA GLU A 202 21.88 -40.02 -0.89
C GLU A 202 23.21 -39.70 -0.21
N THR A 203 23.17 -39.14 0.99
CA THR A 203 24.39 -38.94 1.79
C THR A 203 24.87 -40.22 2.47
N GLN A 204 23.98 -41.19 2.66
CA GLN A 204 24.29 -42.49 3.29
C GLN A 204 24.83 -43.51 2.29
N SER A 205 24.69 -43.26 0.99
CA SER A 205 25.17 -44.12 -0.09
C SER A 205 26.62 -43.85 -0.49
N ILE A 206 27.29 -42.89 0.16
CA ILE A 206 28.70 -42.58 -0.08
C ILE A 206 29.57 -43.69 0.51
N GLU A 207 30.26 -44.43 -0.35
CA GLU A 207 31.25 -45.41 0.07
C GLU A 207 32.63 -44.73 0.13
N ILE A 208 33.20 -44.67 1.34
CA ILE A 208 34.58 -44.17 1.55
C ILE A 208 35.52 -45.38 1.40
N SER A 209 36.17 -45.49 0.25
CA SER A 209 37.25 -46.44 -0.01
C SER A 209 38.61 -45.90 0.43
#